data_AF-W1I610-F1
#
_entry.id   AF-W1I610-F1
#
_cell.length_a   1.000
_cell.length_b   1.000
_cell.length_c   1.000
_cell.angle_alpha   90.00
_cell.angle_beta   90.00
_cell.angle_gamma   90.00
#
_symmetry.space_group_name_H-M   'P 1'
#
loop_
_entity.id
_entity.type
_entity.pdbx_description
1 polymer ?
#
loop_
_entity_poly.entity_id
_entity_poly.type
_entity_poly.pdbx_seq_one_letter_code
_entity_poly.pdbx_strand_id
1 'polypeptide(L)'
;MAFLVAHAEKFSIGACAGLGIHVDRKSEEHSNKNIDNTLSSENVQLVENYNNNLYGAVKDRIREGYTEKKAIRKDAVATVGVVCSASSEFFENKSKAESVQYFKDCKKFFENKVGKENIVCAKIHFDEKTPHMHLYFVPLTSDGRLSAKEVCNREFLRDMQRELPLYLQEKGHDVERGLEDSTNEHISKKKL
;
A
#
# COMPACT_ATOMS: atom_id res chain seq x y z
N MET A 1 0.92 -15.92 18.04
CA MET A 1 0.04 -15.66 16.88
C MET A 1 0.35 -14.27 16.40
N ALA A 2 0.50 -14.08 15.10
CA ALA A 2 0.87 -12.79 14.52
C ALA A 2 -0.37 -11.99 14.11
N PHE A 3 -0.33 -10.67 14.29
CA PHE A 3 -1.40 -9.78 13.87
C PHE A 3 -1.12 -9.20 12.49
N LEU A 4 -2.15 -9.13 11.66
CA LEU A 4 -2.16 -8.34 10.43
C LEU A 4 -1.92 -6.86 10.76
N VAL A 5 -1.07 -6.21 9.98
CA VAL A 5 -0.92 -4.75 9.97
C VAL A 5 -1.36 -4.24 8.61
N ALA A 6 -2.47 -3.53 8.56
CA ALA A 6 -2.95 -2.86 7.36
C ALA A 6 -3.40 -1.43 7.71
N HIS A 7 -2.86 -0.42 7.03
CA HIS A 7 -3.21 0.98 7.26
C HIS A 7 -3.25 1.74 5.95
N ALA A 8 -4.29 2.55 5.76
CA ALA A 8 -4.49 3.35 4.56
C ALA A 8 -4.36 4.85 4.84
N GLU A 9 -3.69 5.57 3.93
CA GLU A 9 -3.51 7.01 3.98
C GLU A 9 -3.79 7.64 2.61
N LYS A 10 -4.32 8.87 2.61
CA LYS A 10 -4.80 9.57 1.41
C LYS A 10 -3.83 10.69 1.04
N PHE A 11 -3.47 10.76 -0.24
CA PHE A 11 -2.45 11.70 -0.71
C PHE A 11 -2.93 12.51 -1.91
N SER A 12 -2.51 13.78 -1.95
CA SER A 12 -2.65 14.64 -3.12
C SER A 12 -1.62 14.26 -4.18
N ILE A 13 -1.84 14.71 -5.43
CA ILE A 13 -0.89 14.45 -6.52
C ILE A 13 0.51 15.03 -6.24
N GLY A 14 0.58 16.16 -5.53
CA GLY A 14 1.85 16.81 -5.18
C GLY A 14 2.70 16.00 -4.19
N ALA A 15 2.08 15.15 -3.37
CA ALA A 15 2.80 14.28 -2.45
C ALA A 15 3.46 13.07 -3.13
N CYS A 16 2.95 12.64 -4.30
CA CYS A 16 3.40 11.41 -4.98
C CYS A 16 4.88 11.41 -5.34
N ALA A 17 5.49 12.56 -5.63
CA ALA A 17 6.92 12.65 -5.92
C ALA A 17 7.76 12.28 -4.68
N GLY A 18 7.42 12.84 -3.51
CA GLY A 18 8.08 12.52 -2.25
C GLY A 18 7.85 11.07 -1.81
N LEU A 19 6.63 10.57 -1.98
CA LEU A 19 6.31 9.16 -1.74
C LEU A 19 7.14 8.23 -2.64
N GLY A 20 7.28 8.57 -3.92
CA GLY A 20 8.10 7.82 -4.87
C GLY A 20 9.58 7.82 -4.50
N ILE A 21 10.15 8.92 -4.00
CA ILE A 21 11.54 8.94 -3.51
C ILE A 21 11.76 7.89 -2.42
N HIS A 22 10.83 7.81 -1.46
CA HIS A 22 10.90 6.84 -0.37
C HIS A 22 10.72 5.40 -0.87
N VAL A 23 9.64 5.15 -1.62
CA VAL A 23 9.25 3.79 -2.06
C VAL A 23 10.24 3.21 -3.08
N ASP A 24 10.81 4.06 -3.94
CA ASP A 24 11.74 3.62 -4.97
C ASP A 24 13.21 3.74 -4.52
N ARG A 25 13.46 4.12 -3.26
CA ARG A 25 14.80 4.35 -2.69
C ARG A 25 15.68 5.24 -3.58
N LYS A 26 15.15 6.40 -4.01
CA LYS A 26 15.87 7.36 -4.90
C LYS A 26 16.89 8.25 -4.19
N SER A 27 17.06 8.06 -2.88
CA SER A 27 18.01 8.78 -2.04
C SER A 27 18.72 7.76 -1.19
N GLU A 28 20.00 7.98 -0.92
CA GLU A 28 20.77 7.20 0.06
C GLU A 28 20.60 7.76 1.48
N GLU A 29 20.28 9.06 1.57
CA GLU A 29 19.97 9.76 2.81
C GLU A 29 18.50 9.54 3.17
N HIS A 30 18.27 8.87 4.30
CA HIS A 30 16.93 8.54 4.78
C HIS A 30 16.68 9.11 6.17
N SER A 31 15.53 9.78 6.33
CA SER A 31 15.07 10.18 7.67
C SER A 31 14.82 8.98 8.60
N ASN A 32 14.50 7.81 8.02
CA ASN A 32 14.36 6.55 8.75
C ASN A 32 15.74 5.88 8.85
N LYS A 33 16.34 5.93 10.04
CA LYS A 33 17.66 5.32 10.32
C LYS A 33 17.66 3.79 10.31
N ASN A 34 16.48 3.17 10.22
CA ASN A 34 16.35 1.71 10.14
C ASN A 34 16.45 1.17 8.70
N ILE A 35 16.64 2.02 7.70
CA ILE A 35 16.84 1.58 6.32
C ILE A 35 18.29 1.11 6.15
N ASP A 36 18.45 -0.14 5.74
CA ASP A 36 19.73 -0.70 5.33
C ASP A 36 19.86 -0.66 3.80
N ASN A 37 20.56 0.35 3.29
CA ASN A 37 20.77 0.53 1.85
C ASN A 37 21.43 -0.70 1.17
N THR A 38 22.17 -1.52 1.93
CA THR A 38 22.80 -2.74 1.37
C THR A 38 21.78 -3.82 1.00
N LEU A 39 20.59 -3.76 1.60
CA LEU A 39 19.48 -4.67 1.34
C LEU A 39 18.44 -4.09 0.37
N SER A 40 18.58 -2.83 -0.09
CA SER A 40 17.58 -2.21 -0.97
C SER A 40 17.41 -2.91 -2.32
N SER A 41 18.43 -3.64 -2.79
CA SER A 41 18.33 -4.52 -3.97
C SER A 41 17.38 -5.70 -3.75
N GLU A 42 17.12 -6.06 -2.48
CA GLU A 42 16.21 -7.14 -2.12
C GLU A 42 14.74 -6.71 -2.21
N ASN A 43 14.44 -5.41 -2.30
CA ASN A 43 13.09 -4.89 -2.43
C ASN A 43 12.43 -5.35 -3.73
N VAL A 44 11.15 -5.71 -3.67
CA VAL A 44 10.44 -6.32 -4.80
C VAL A 44 9.27 -5.44 -5.23
N GLN A 45 9.12 -5.21 -6.55
CA GLN A 45 7.94 -4.55 -7.12
C GLN A 45 7.00 -5.62 -7.70
N LEU A 46 5.71 -5.55 -7.35
CA LEU A 46 4.68 -6.50 -7.80
C LEU A 46 3.76 -5.96 -8.92
N VAL A 47 3.90 -4.69 -9.29
CA VAL A 47 3.23 -4.09 -10.46
C VAL A 47 4.15 -4.17 -11.67
N GLU A 48 3.68 -4.83 -12.72
CA GLU A 48 4.39 -4.94 -14.00
C GLU A 48 4.56 -3.55 -14.65
N ASN A 49 5.67 -3.34 -15.34
CA ASN A 49 5.99 -2.08 -16.06
C ASN A 49 6.06 -0.82 -15.18
N TYR A 50 6.07 -0.97 -13.85
CA TYR A 50 6.33 0.15 -12.96
C TYR A 50 7.78 0.62 -13.09
N ASN A 51 7.96 1.86 -13.52
CA ASN A 51 9.26 2.45 -13.89
C ASN A 51 9.90 3.28 -12.77
N ASN A 52 9.68 2.91 -11.51
CA ASN A 52 10.17 3.68 -10.34
C ASN A 52 9.77 5.16 -10.42
N ASN A 53 8.52 5.44 -10.79
CA ASN A 53 7.98 6.79 -10.85
C ASN A 53 6.50 6.80 -10.42
N LEU A 54 6.26 6.73 -9.12
CA LEU A 54 4.91 6.77 -8.55
C LEU A 54 4.10 7.98 -9.01
N TYR A 55 4.70 9.17 -9.10
CA TYR A 55 4.01 10.36 -9.58
C TYR A 55 3.51 10.19 -11.02
N GLY A 56 4.37 9.69 -11.90
CA GLY A 56 4.01 9.38 -13.29
C GLY A 56 2.89 8.35 -13.35
N ALA A 57 3.04 7.22 -12.67
CA ALA A 57 2.07 6.13 -12.68
C ALA A 57 0.67 6.56 -12.19
N VAL A 58 0.60 7.37 -11.12
CA VAL A 58 -0.68 7.94 -10.64
C VAL A 58 -1.29 8.88 -11.69
N LYS A 59 -0.48 9.76 -12.28
CA LYS A 59 -0.95 10.72 -13.28
C LYS A 59 -1.46 10.04 -14.55
N ASP A 60 -0.75 9.04 -15.01
CA ASP A 60 -1.10 8.27 -16.21
C ASP A 60 -2.41 7.51 -15.99
N ARG A 61 -2.55 6.82 -14.84
CA ARG A 61 -3.78 6.11 -14.52
C ARG A 61 -4.99 7.05 -14.40
N ILE A 62 -4.82 8.23 -13.77
CA ILE A 62 -5.87 9.27 -13.73
C ILE A 62 -6.24 9.71 -15.14
N ARG A 63 -5.26 9.99 -16.01
CA ARG A 63 -5.50 10.40 -17.40
C ARG A 63 -6.28 9.36 -18.20
N GLU A 64 -6.00 8.08 -17.96
CA GLU A 64 -6.66 6.97 -18.66
C GLU A 64 -8.10 6.73 -18.20
N GLY A 65 -8.37 6.90 -16.90
CA GLY A 65 -9.66 6.51 -16.31
C GLY A 65 -10.62 7.65 -15.97
N TYR A 66 -10.16 8.89 -15.92
CA TYR A 66 -11.00 10.04 -15.58
C TYR A 66 -11.84 10.47 -16.79
N THR A 67 -13.16 10.37 -16.69
CA THR A 67 -14.10 10.59 -17.81
C THR A 67 -14.90 11.88 -17.71
N GLU A 68 -14.87 12.54 -16.55
CA GLU A 68 -15.61 13.77 -16.30
C GLU A 68 -15.04 14.95 -17.11
N LYS A 69 -15.93 15.83 -17.56
CA LYS A 69 -15.54 17.03 -18.32
C LYS A 69 -14.90 18.12 -17.45
N LYS A 70 -15.13 18.06 -16.14
CA LYS A 70 -14.67 19.08 -15.19
C LYS A 70 -13.19 18.86 -14.88
N ALA A 71 -12.48 19.95 -14.57
CA ALA A 71 -11.14 19.82 -14.06
C ALA A 71 -11.14 19.10 -12.69
N ILE A 72 -10.14 18.24 -12.48
CA ILE A 72 -9.89 17.63 -11.17
C ILE A 72 -9.52 18.75 -10.18
N ARG A 73 -10.12 18.70 -8.99
CA ARG A 73 -9.86 19.71 -7.97
C ARG A 73 -8.42 19.63 -7.47
N LYS A 74 -7.81 20.78 -7.17
CA LYS A 74 -6.43 20.87 -6.66
C LYS A 74 -6.18 20.10 -5.35
N ASP A 75 -7.22 19.95 -4.54
CA ASP A 75 -7.22 19.25 -3.26
C ASP A 75 -7.74 17.80 -3.38
N ALA A 76 -7.94 17.31 -4.60
CA ALA A 76 -8.36 15.94 -4.81
C ALA A 76 -7.30 14.96 -4.27
N VAL A 77 -7.79 13.91 -3.61
CA VAL A 77 -6.99 12.74 -3.29
C VAL A 77 -6.72 12.01 -4.60
N ALA A 78 -5.46 12.04 -5.03
CA ALA A 78 -5.02 11.44 -6.28
C ALA A 78 -4.64 9.97 -6.12
N THR A 79 -4.18 9.59 -4.92
CA THR A 79 -3.80 8.21 -4.60
C THR A 79 -4.10 7.89 -3.15
N VAL A 80 -4.34 6.61 -2.88
CA VAL A 80 -4.44 6.04 -1.55
C VAL A 80 -3.28 5.07 -1.39
N GLY A 81 -2.45 5.29 -0.37
CA GLY A 81 -1.40 4.37 0.02
C GLY A 81 -1.91 3.42 1.09
N VAL A 82 -1.63 2.13 0.95
CA VAL A 82 -1.88 1.09 1.95
C VAL A 82 -0.55 0.47 2.33
N VAL A 83 -0.21 0.50 3.62
CA VAL A 83 0.89 -0.29 4.17
C VAL A 83 0.31 -1.64 4.60
N CYS A 84 0.87 -2.74 4.07
CA CYS A 84 0.56 -4.09 4.49
C CYS A 84 1.80 -4.72 5.14
N SER A 85 1.62 -5.35 6.29
CA SER A 85 2.65 -6.11 7.01
C SER A 85 1.96 -7.07 7.98
N ALA A 86 2.72 -7.65 8.89
CA ALA A 86 2.25 -8.44 10.02
C ALA A 86 3.20 -8.23 11.20
N SER A 87 2.89 -8.79 12.37
CA SER A 87 3.84 -8.84 13.48
C SER A 87 5.18 -9.44 13.01
N SER A 88 6.30 -8.96 13.56
CA SER A 88 7.65 -9.35 13.15
C SER A 88 7.87 -10.87 13.14
N GLU A 89 7.36 -11.56 14.17
CA GLU A 89 7.45 -13.00 14.35
C GLU A 89 6.81 -13.80 13.21
N PHE A 90 5.90 -13.21 12.43
CA PHE A 90 5.34 -13.83 11.24
C PHE A 90 6.38 -14.08 10.15
N PHE A 91 7.37 -13.18 10.04
CA PHE A 91 8.36 -13.20 8.97
C PHE A 91 9.68 -13.87 9.38
N GLU A 92 9.98 -13.98 10.67
CA GLU A 92 11.26 -14.52 11.17
C GLU A 92 11.61 -15.92 10.66
N ASN A 93 10.61 -16.77 10.45
CA ASN A 93 10.79 -18.14 9.96
C ASN A 93 10.36 -18.34 8.50
N LYS A 94 10.15 -17.26 7.75
CA LYS A 94 9.74 -17.32 6.34
C LYS A 94 10.92 -17.05 5.41
N SER A 95 11.01 -17.83 4.36
CA SER A 95 11.85 -17.48 3.22
C SER A 95 11.34 -16.17 2.57
N LYS A 96 12.23 -15.51 1.82
CA LYS A 96 11.85 -14.35 1.02
C LYS A 96 10.70 -14.66 0.06
N ALA A 97 10.70 -15.85 -0.54
CA ALA A 97 9.65 -16.28 -1.46
C ALA A 97 8.28 -16.40 -0.77
N GLU A 98 8.22 -16.98 0.44
CA GLU A 98 6.99 -17.06 1.23
C GLU A 98 6.50 -15.67 1.65
N SER A 99 7.41 -14.78 2.05
CA SER A 99 7.08 -13.39 2.37
C SER A 99 6.54 -12.65 1.15
N VAL A 100 7.15 -12.82 -0.03
CA VAL A 100 6.64 -12.26 -1.28
C VAL A 100 5.26 -12.82 -1.62
N GLN A 101 5.02 -14.11 -1.37
CA GLN A 101 3.72 -14.73 -1.61
C GLN A 101 2.63 -14.11 -0.71
N TYR A 102 2.91 -13.88 0.57
CA TYR A 102 2.02 -13.14 1.47
C TYR A 102 1.62 -11.77 0.91
N PHE A 103 2.59 -10.99 0.42
CA PHE A 103 2.31 -9.68 -0.16
C PHE A 103 1.60 -9.72 -1.51
N LYS A 104 1.84 -10.76 -2.33
CA LYS A 104 1.04 -11.01 -3.55
C LYS A 104 -0.42 -11.26 -3.21
N ASP A 105 -0.70 -12.04 -2.16
CA ASP A 105 -2.07 -12.30 -1.72
C ASP A 105 -2.72 -11.03 -1.16
N CYS A 106 -1.98 -10.22 -0.39
CA CYS A 106 -2.43 -8.89 0.04
C CYS A 106 -2.79 -8.01 -1.15
N LYS A 107 -1.90 -7.91 -2.14
CA LYS A 107 -2.13 -7.15 -3.38
C LYS A 107 -3.39 -7.64 -4.07
N LYS A 108 -3.57 -8.96 -4.20
CA LYS A 108 -4.72 -9.56 -4.88
C LYS A 108 -6.05 -9.20 -4.21
N PHE A 109 -6.08 -9.16 -2.88
CA PHE A 109 -7.25 -8.68 -2.14
C PHE A 109 -7.63 -7.25 -2.55
N PHE A 110 -6.66 -6.33 -2.61
CA PHE A 110 -6.92 -4.95 -3.03
C PHE A 110 -7.28 -4.85 -4.52
N GLU A 111 -6.63 -5.61 -5.41
CA GLU A 111 -7.02 -5.68 -6.83
C GLU A 111 -8.51 -6.05 -6.99
N ASN A 112 -9.01 -6.98 -6.18
CA ASN A 112 -10.42 -7.39 -6.22
C ASN A 112 -11.36 -6.30 -5.67
N LYS A 113 -10.92 -5.47 -4.72
CA LYS A 113 -11.72 -4.39 -4.12
C LYS A 113 -11.74 -3.11 -4.97
N VAL A 114 -10.61 -2.74 -5.58
CA VAL A 114 -10.46 -1.44 -6.27
C VAL A 114 -10.19 -1.55 -7.77
N GLY A 115 -10.05 -2.75 -8.32
CA GLY A 115 -9.65 -2.97 -9.72
C GLY A 115 -8.14 -3.08 -9.88
N LYS A 116 -7.69 -4.05 -10.68
CA LYS A 116 -6.26 -4.35 -10.89
C LYS A 116 -5.52 -3.15 -11.49
N GLU A 117 -6.13 -2.51 -12.47
CA GLU A 117 -5.64 -1.34 -13.18
C GLU A 117 -5.46 -0.12 -12.27
N ASN A 118 -6.20 -0.06 -11.16
CA ASN A 118 -6.08 1.04 -10.21
C ASN A 118 -4.88 0.87 -9.28
N ILE A 119 -4.29 -0.33 -9.14
CA ILE A 119 -3.06 -0.56 -8.39
C ILE A 119 -1.85 -0.13 -9.22
N VAL A 120 -1.30 1.05 -8.92
CA VAL A 120 -0.20 1.65 -9.71
C VAL A 120 1.19 1.34 -9.15
N CYS A 121 1.28 0.91 -7.89
CA CYS A 121 2.54 0.47 -7.27
C CYS A 121 2.24 -0.51 -6.14
N ALA A 122 3.05 -1.55 -5.99
CA ALA A 122 3.02 -2.49 -4.87
C ALA A 122 4.45 -2.93 -4.57
N LYS A 123 5.17 -2.10 -3.81
CA LYS A 123 6.60 -2.28 -3.51
C LYS A 123 6.77 -2.87 -2.12
N ILE A 124 7.45 -4.01 -2.05
CA ILE A 124 7.83 -4.68 -0.82
C ILE A 124 9.21 -4.20 -0.40
N HIS A 125 9.32 -3.72 0.83
CA HIS A 125 10.57 -3.36 1.48
C HIS A 125 11.04 -4.51 2.38
N PHE A 126 12.25 -5.00 2.13
CA PHE A 126 12.97 -5.98 2.94
C PHE A 126 14.19 -5.35 3.65
N ASP A 127 14.42 -4.07 3.42
CA ASP A 127 15.56 -3.29 3.90
C ASP A 127 15.25 -2.45 5.16
N GLU A 128 14.16 -2.78 5.85
CA GLU A 128 13.77 -2.19 7.13
C GLU A 128 13.51 -3.31 8.16
N LYS A 129 13.28 -2.94 9.42
CA LYS A 129 13.14 -3.88 10.55
C LYS A 129 12.16 -5.05 10.32
N THR A 130 11.03 -4.79 9.66
CA THR A 130 10.01 -5.80 9.38
C THR A 130 9.57 -5.67 7.93
N PRO A 131 9.51 -6.77 7.16
CA PRO A 131 9.02 -6.73 5.79
C PRO A 131 7.63 -6.09 5.71
N HIS A 132 7.47 -5.15 4.79
CA HIS A 132 6.19 -4.49 4.56
C HIS A 132 6.05 -4.05 3.11
N MET A 133 4.82 -4.00 2.63
CA MET A 133 4.49 -3.54 1.30
C MET A 133 3.82 -2.17 1.36
N HIS A 134 4.35 -1.23 0.57
CA HIS A 134 3.65 -0.02 0.19
C HIS A 134 2.89 -0.29 -1.12
N LEU A 135 1.56 -0.31 -1.02
CA LEU A 135 0.66 -0.42 -2.15
C LEU A 135 -0.02 0.93 -2.39
N TYR A 136 -0.02 1.42 -3.62
CA TYR A 136 -0.69 2.65 -3.99
C TYR A 136 -1.72 2.38 -5.07
N PHE A 137 -2.91 2.93 -4.87
CA PHE A 137 -3.97 2.85 -5.86
C PHE A 137 -4.64 4.20 -6.14
N VAL A 138 -5.06 4.40 -7.38
CA VAL A 138 -5.83 5.57 -7.78
C VAL A 138 -7.32 5.31 -7.47
N PRO A 139 -8.00 6.15 -6.68
CA PRO A 139 -9.38 5.93 -6.27
C PRO A 139 -10.37 6.37 -7.37
N LEU A 140 -10.26 5.77 -8.55
CA LEU A 140 -11.22 5.92 -9.64
C LEU A 140 -12.44 5.04 -9.37
N THR A 141 -13.62 5.63 -9.47
CA THR A 141 -14.90 4.91 -9.44
C THR A 141 -15.19 4.27 -10.79
N SER A 142 -16.11 3.30 -10.81
CA SER A 142 -16.49 2.59 -12.04
C SER A 142 -17.10 3.49 -13.12
N ASP A 143 -17.69 4.63 -12.73
CA ASP A 143 -18.20 5.66 -13.65
C ASP A 143 -17.12 6.68 -14.10
N GLY A 144 -15.86 6.51 -13.67
CA GLY A 144 -14.72 7.31 -14.11
C GLY A 144 -14.52 8.63 -13.34
N ARG A 145 -15.12 8.78 -12.15
CA ARG A 145 -14.82 9.90 -11.23
C ARG A 145 -13.61 9.58 -10.37
N LEU A 146 -12.84 10.58 -9.98
CA LEU A 146 -11.78 10.46 -8.98
C LEU A 146 -12.35 10.75 -7.58
N SER A 147 -12.61 9.72 -6.78
CA SER A 147 -13.32 9.86 -5.49
C SER A 147 -12.82 8.89 -4.42
N ALA A 148 -11.80 9.29 -3.67
CA ALA A 148 -11.37 8.55 -2.47
C ALA A 148 -12.43 8.49 -1.36
N LYS A 149 -13.41 9.40 -1.37
CA LYS A 149 -14.54 9.36 -0.42
C LYS A 149 -15.43 8.15 -0.70
N GLU A 150 -15.54 7.74 -1.95
CA GLU A 150 -16.40 6.65 -2.38
C GLU A 150 -15.63 5.33 -2.35
N VAL A 151 -14.44 5.28 -2.95
CA VAL A 151 -13.62 4.06 -3.07
C VAL A 151 -12.98 3.65 -1.74
N CYS A 152 -12.45 4.60 -0.97
CA CYS A 152 -11.79 4.34 0.32
C CYS A 152 -12.60 5.00 1.46
N ASN A 153 -13.83 4.52 1.61
CA ASN A 153 -14.78 4.97 2.62
C ASN A 153 -14.60 4.20 3.95
N ARG A 154 -15.50 4.41 4.92
CA ARG A 154 -15.43 3.72 6.22
C ARG A 154 -15.62 2.21 6.09
N GLU A 155 -16.46 1.76 5.16
CA GLU A 155 -16.73 0.34 4.92
C GLU A 155 -15.48 -0.35 4.34
N PHE A 156 -14.83 0.25 3.35
CA PHE A 156 -13.54 -0.22 2.82
C PHE A 156 -12.51 -0.44 3.93
N LEU A 157 -12.38 0.51 4.86
CA LEU A 157 -11.44 0.40 5.97
C LEU A 157 -11.84 -0.71 6.97
N ARG A 158 -13.13 -0.93 7.21
CA ARG A 158 -13.61 -2.02 8.08
C ARG A 158 -13.41 -3.37 7.40
N ASP A 159 -13.71 -3.49 6.12
CA ASP A 159 -13.47 -4.69 5.33
C ASP A 159 -11.98 -5.02 5.27
N MET A 160 -11.12 -4.02 5.12
CA MET A 160 -9.68 -4.22 5.19
C MET A 160 -9.23 -4.83 6.52
N GLN A 161 -9.84 -4.48 7.65
CA GLN A 161 -9.49 -5.06 8.95
C GLN A 161 -10.18 -6.41 9.22
N ARG A 162 -11.36 -6.64 8.64
CA ARG A 162 -12.20 -7.81 8.89
C ARG A 162 -11.95 -8.93 7.89
N GLU A 163 -11.90 -8.63 6.60
CA GLU A 163 -11.88 -9.60 5.50
C GLU A 163 -10.47 -9.93 5.02
N LEU A 164 -9.53 -8.97 5.03
CA LEU A 164 -8.14 -9.26 4.65
C LEU A 164 -7.49 -10.39 5.48
N PRO A 165 -7.59 -10.43 6.83
CA PRO A 165 -6.98 -11.52 7.58
C PRO A 165 -7.63 -12.86 7.28
N LEU A 166 -8.96 -12.91 7.13
CA LEU A 166 -9.68 -14.13 6.73
C LEU A 166 -9.24 -14.61 5.34
N TYR A 167 -9.17 -13.70 4.38
CA TYR A 167 -8.69 -13.98 3.03
C TYR A 167 -7.25 -14.51 3.05
N LEU A 168 -6.37 -13.96 3.90
CA LEU A 168 -4.99 -14.42 4.04
C LEU A 168 -4.92 -15.81 4.71
N GLN A 169 -5.75 -16.08 5.71
CA GLN A 169 -5.88 -17.40 6.33
C GLN A 169 -6.33 -18.46 5.32
N GLU A 170 -7.29 -18.14 4.44
CA GLU A 170 -7.71 -19.03 3.35
C GLU A 170 -6.57 -19.34 2.35
N LYS A 171 -5.56 -18.46 2.25
CA LYS A 171 -4.34 -18.69 1.46
C LYS A 171 -3.23 -19.39 2.24
N GLY A 172 -3.48 -19.77 3.49
CA GLY A 172 -2.54 -20.49 4.35
C GLY A 172 -1.60 -19.59 5.16
N HIS A 173 -1.91 -18.29 5.27
CA HIS A 173 -1.14 -17.37 6.11
C HIS A 173 -1.71 -17.30 7.53
N ASP A 174 -0.92 -17.71 8.51
CA ASP A 174 -1.30 -17.66 9.94
C ASP A 174 -1.18 -16.22 10.50
N VAL A 175 -2.14 -15.38 10.16
CA VAL A 175 -2.31 -14.02 10.68
C VAL A 175 -3.73 -13.81 11.19
N GLU A 176 -3.87 -13.01 12.24
CA GLU A 176 -5.17 -12.64 12.79
C GLU A 176 -5.45 -11.15 12.63
N ARG A 177 -6.72 -10.77 12.75
CA ARG A 177 -7.11 -9.35 12.80
C ARG A 177 -6.53 -8.65 14.03
N GLY A 178 -6.28 -7.35 13.91
CA GLY A 178 -6.01 -6.51 15.08
C GLY A 178 -7.22 -6.43 16.02
N LEU A 179 -7.01 -5.87 17.21
CA LEU A 179 -8.05 -5.69 18.23
C LEU A 179 -9.27 -4.93 17.67
N GLU A 180 -10.44 -5.54 17.78
CA GLU A 180 -11.71 -4.90 17.44
C GLU A 180 -11.98 -3.74 18.40
N ASP A 181 -12.52 -2.64 17.86
CA ASP A 181 -12.78 -1.39 18.60
C ASP A 181 -11.56 -0.84 19.37
N SER A 182 -10.35 -1.11 18.85
CA SER A 182 -9.11 -0.55 19.39
C SER A 182 -9.16 0.97 19.47
N THR A 183 -8.83 1.50 20.65
CA THR A 183 -8.70 2.94 20.90
C THR A 183 -7.30 3.46 20.63
N ASN A 184 -6.42 2.65 20.01
CA ASN A 184 -5.05 3.04 19.72
C ASN A 184 -5.00 4.15 18.68
N GLU A 185 -4.18 5.17 18.95
CA GLU A 185 -3.88 6.22 17.98
C GLU A 185 -2.70 5.81 17.09
N HIS A 186 -2.80 6.10 15.80
CA HIS A 186 -1.68 5.87 14.89
C HIS A 186 -0.50 6.80 15.23
N ILE A 187 0.65 6.21 15.53
CA ILE A 187 1.90 6.94 15.77
C ILE A 187 2.72 6.93 14.48
N SER A 188 3.04 8.11 13.95
CA SER A 188 3.86 8.22 12.75
C SER A 188 5.31 7.78 13.05
N LYS A 189 5.96 7.12 12.08
CA LYS A 189 7.36 6.65 12.21
C LYS A 189 8.36 7.76 12.58
N LYS A 190 8.05 9.04 12.32
CA LYS A 190 8.91 10.20 12.69
C LYS A 190 8.88 10.54 14.20
N LYS A 191 7.92 10.00 14.95
CA LYS A 191 7.74 10.26 16.39
C LYS A 191 8.33 9.15 17.29
N LEU A 192 8.94 8.13 16.69
CA LEU A 192 9.67 7.04 17.34
C LEU A 192 11.17 7.20 17.07
#